data_AF-A0A2V6HRF1-F1
#
_entry.id   AF-A0A2V6HRF1-F1
#
_cell.length_a   1.000
_cell.length_b   1.000
_cell.length_c   1.000
_cell.angle_alpha   90.00
_cell.angle_beta   90.00
_cell.angle_gamma   90.00
#
_symmetry.space_group_name_H-M   'P 1'
#
loop_
_entity.id
_entity.type
_entity.pdbx_description
1 polymer ?
#
loop_
_entity_poly.entity_id
_entity_poly.type
_entity_poly.pdbx_seq_one_letter_code
_entity_poly.pdbx_strand_id
1 'polypeptide(L)'
;MKKPFILYCITLIAIAPVCFSQGKPAKAGKSAANESMVGDLEKSAWEAYKNKQADAFKALMSKDYYGVYPEGMKTLDTELADMAKSDLRDYSFSDVKVVFPHPKMAVMTYKAKVQATADGKDISGTYNCGSIWIQQGGKWVGAFHSEAKMQYVETARLGPLHVGARPRRLHQLLVMRIARQLTLLAGLAASPVLLTTLKAQSATPTMKAVVIHQYGGPEVLKYEDIPRPEPKDDQLLIRVIAAGVNPVDGMIRSGMFDKEGKRAFPIILGGDVAGVVEKVGSKITKFKAGDPVFAYVSLDNSGGYAEYALVTEREAAHKPKSLTYVQAAAVPIVAMTAWQALVDTAQLNAGQTVLVHGGSGGVGSFAIQIAKARRAKVIATASTANQDFLRQLGADTAIDYTKQKFEDVAKNVDVVLDSIGGDTLARSYGVVKKGGIIVSLVARPKESELEKHGIRGIALNVEPNSEELAEIGNLIDNKKIKVIVSQRFPLSEAIKAQEQVATGHTRGKIVLKVGDEPK
;
A
#
# COMPACT_ATOMS: atom_id res chain seq x y z
N MET A 1 -32.40 -10.87 -5.80
CA MET A 1 -31.83 -9.51 -5.58
C MET A 1 -30.35 -9.44 -5.99
N LYS A 2 -29.81 -8.25 -6.30
CA LYS A 2 -28.53 -8.03 -7.01
C LYS A 2 -27.29 -8.09 -6.06
N LYS A 3 -26.14 -8.60 -6.56
CA LYS A 3 -24.76 -8.55 -5.97
C LYS A 3 -24.42 -7.37 -5.04
N PRO A 4 -24.80 -6.11 -5.34
CA PRO A 4 -24.63 -4.98 -4.42
C PRO A 4 -25.28 -5.16 -3.04
N PHE A 5 -26.37 -5.93 -2.92
CA PHE A 5 -27.04 -6.17 -1.63
C PHE A 5 -26.17 -7.01 -0.68
N ILE A 6 -25.48 -8.03 -1.18
CA ILE A 6 -24.58 -8.89 -0.38
C ILE A 6 -23.35 -8.09 0.08
N LEU A 7 -22.75 -7.29 -0.81
CA LEU A 7 -21.63 -6.42 -0.47
C LEU A 7 -22.05 -5.36 0.57
N TYR A 8 -23.26 -4.81 0.44
CA TYR A 8 -23.85 -3.88 1.40
C TYR A 8 -24.13 -4.52 2.77
N CYS A 9 -24.65 -5.75 2.79
CA CYS A 9 -24.87 -6.55 4.00
C CYS A 9 -23.57 -6.86 4.75
N ILE A 10 -22.53 -7.30 4.03
CA ILE A 10 -21.19 -7.57 4.60
C ILE A 10 -20.55 -6.29 5.13
N THR A 11 -20.73 -5.18 4.40
CA THR A 11 -20.26 -3.85 4.85
C THR A 11 -20.96 -3.48 6.16
N LEU A 12 -22.30 -3.53 6.23
CA LEU A 12 -23.09 -3.19 7.43
C LEU A 12 -22.69 -3.98 8.69
N ILE A 13 -22.40 -5.28 8.54
CA ILE A 13 -21.92 -6.12 9.65
C ILE A 13 -20.50 -5.73 10.08
N ALA A 14 -19.64 -5.32 9.15
CA ALA A 14 -18.28 -4.87 9.45
C ALA A 14 -18.22 -3.49 10.14
N ILE A 15 -19.15 -2.57 9.84
CA ILE A 15 -19.25 -1.23 10.48
C ILE A 15 -20.07 -1.23 11.76
N ALA A 16 -20.98 -2.19 11.98
CA ALA A 16 -21.78 -2.24 13.20
C ALA A 16 -20.90 -2.10 14.47
N PRO A 17 -19.79 -2.85 14.66
CA PRO A 17 -18.87 -2.68 15.80
C PRO A 17 -18.25 -1.29 15.96
N VAL A 18 -18.10 -0.52 14.87
CA VAL A 18 -17.47 0.80 14.83
C VAL A 18 -18.46 1.91 15.25
N CYS A 19 -19.72 1.80 14.83
CA CYS A 19 -20.80 2.71 15.23
C CYS A 19 -21.14 2.62 16.74
N PHE A 20 -20.80 1.51 17.41
CA PHE A 20 -21.07 1.31 18.85
C PHE A 20 -20.04 1.94 19.80
N SER A 21 -19.06 2.70 19.32
CA SER A 21 -18.18 3.47 20.21
C SER A 21 -18.72 4.86 20.56
N GLN A 22 -19.76 5.33 19.85
CA GLN A 22 -20.32 6.67 20.04
C GLN A 22 -21.84 6.67 19.91
N GLY A 23 -22.54 6.49 21.03
CA GLY A 23 -23.98 6.70 21.09
C GLY A 23 -24.53 6.46 22.48
N LYS A 24 -25.14 7.48 23.08
CA LYS A 24 -25.93 7.33 24.33
C LYS A 24 -27.09 6.34 24.07
N PRO A 25 -27.52 5.58 25.09
CA PRO A 25 -28.65 4.66 24.95
C PRO A 25 -29.92 5.40 24.51
N ALA A 26 -30.61 4.85 23.51
CA ALA A 26 -31.91 5.35 23.07
C ALA A 26 -32.97 5.17 24.18
N LYS A 27 -33.94 6.09 24.27
CA LYS A 27 -35.01 6.08 25.28
C LYS A 27 -35.77 4.74 25.28
N ALA A 28 -35.99 4.20 26.49
CA ALA A 28 -36.70 2.95 26.75
C ALA A 28 -38.17 3.03 26.30
N GLY A 29 -38.62 1.99 25.59
CA GLY A 29 -39.99 1.87 25.05
C GLY A 29 -40.02 0.96 23.82
N LYS A 30 -40.14 1.54 22.61
CA LYS A 30 -40.27 0.80 21.33
C LYS A 30 -38.99 0.13 20.81
N SER A 31 -37.80 0.65 21.15
CA SER A 31 -36.51 0.08 20.70
C SER A 31 -36.26 -1.30 21.31
N ALA A 32 -36.41 -1.42 22.63
CA ALA A 32 -36.15 -2.67 23.36
C ALA A 32 -37.10 -3.81 22.94
N ALA A 33 -38.37 -3.51 22.67
CA ALA A 33 -39.33 -4.50 22.20
C ALA A 33 -38.97 -5.05 20.80
N ASN A 34 -38.51 -4.18 19.90
CA ASN A 34 -38.07 -4.57 18.57
C ASN A 34 -36.73 -5.33 18.61
N GLU A 35 -35.81 -4.96 19.51
CA GLU A 35 -34.54 -5.67 19.72
C GLU A 35 -34.77 -7.09 20.23
N SER A 36 -35.67 -7.27 21.22
CA SER A 36 -36.06 -8.61 21.71
C SER A 36 -36.68 -9.45 20.60
N MET A 37 -37.61 -8.88 19.84
CA MET A 37 -38.29 -9.57 18.74
C MET A 37 -37.30 -10.11 17.69
N VAL A 38 -36.31 -9.32 17.25
CA VAL A 38 -35.30 -9.79 16.28
C VAL A 38 -34.43 -10.90 16.86
N GLY A 39 -34.03 -10.78 18.13
CA GLY A 39 -33.30 -11.83 18.83
C GLY A 39 -34.11 -13.13 18.94
N ASP A 40 -35.41 -13.04 19.16
CA ASP A 40 -36.29 -14.21 19.26
C ASP A 40 -36.57 -14.84 17.90
N LEU A 41 -36.62 -14.06 16.82
CA LEU A 41 -36.68 -14.56 15.44
C LEU A 41 -35.41 -15.33 15.07
N GLU A 42 -34.22 -14.83 15.43
CA GLU A 42 -32.95 -15.53 15.22
C GLU A 42 -32.90 -16.86 15.98
N LYS A 43 -33.28 -16.86 17.27
CA LYS A 43 -33.41 -18.10 18.04
C LYS A 43 -34.39 -19.07 17.40
N SER A 44 -35.56 -18.59 16.98
CA SER A 44 -36.59 -19.43 16.37
C SER A 44 -36.11 -20.06 15.06
N ALA A 45 -35.32 -19.33 14.27
CA ALA A 45 -34.69 -19.88 13.07
C ALA A 45 -33.72 -21.01 13.42
N TRP A 46 -32.78 -20.79 14.33
CA TRP A 46 -31.80 -21.82 14.69
C TRP A 46 -32.41 -23.00 15.47
N GLU A 47 -33.50 -22.79 16.20
CA GLU A 47 -34.30 -23.88 16.77
C GLU A 47 -35.02 -24.70 15.71
N ALA A 48 -35.63 -24.06 14.69
CA ALA A 48 -36.20 -24.77 13.55
C ALA A 48 -35.12 -25.57 12.80
N TYR A 49 -33.92 -25.01 12.64
CA TYR A 49 -32.78 -25.67 12.03
C TYR A 49 -32.33 -26.90 12.84
N LYS A 50 -32.14 -26.72 14.16
CA LYS A 50 -31.78 -27.78 15.11
C LYS A 50 -32.74 -28.96 15.04
N ASN A 51 -34.04 -28.67 14.98
CA ASN A 51 -35.10 -29.67 14.95
C ASN A 51 -35.45 -30.17 13.54
N LYS A 52 -34.66 -29.82 12.52
CA LYS A 52 -34.84 -30.21 11.10
C LYS A 52 -36.20 -29.83 10.52
N GLN A 53 -36.78 -28.71 10.98
CA GLN A 53 -38.07 -28.19 10.53
C GLN A 53 -37.89 -27.25 9.33
N ALA A 54 -37.65 -27.84 8.15
CA ALA A 54 -37.31 -27.11 6.92
C ALA A 54 -38.32 -26.00 6.55
N ASP A 55 -39.62 -26.28 6.64
CA ASP A 55 -40.65 -25.29 6.30
C ASP A 55 -40.72 -24.13 7.30
N ALA A 56 -40.50 -24.41 8.58
CA ALA A 56 -40.47 -23.38 9.62
C ALA A 56 -39.25 -22.47 9.47
N PHE A 57 -38.08 -23.05 9.18
CA PHE A 57 -36.87 -22.29 8.87
C PHE A 57 -37.05 -21.44 7.61
N LYS A 58 -37.55 -22.05 6.52
CA LYS A 58 -37.81 -21.37 5.25
C LYS A 58 -38.80 -20.22 5.40
N ALA A 59 -39.82 -20.34 6.27
CA ALA A 59 -40.79 -19.29 6.52
C ALA A 59 -40.22 -18.07 7.27
N LEU A 60 -39.07 -18.20 7.91
CA LEU A 60 -38.34 -17.12 8.59
C LEU A 60 -37.30 -16.46 7.69
N MET A 61 -36.94 -17.06 6.56
CA MET A 61 -35.90 -16.57 5.66
C MET A 61 -36.47 -15.90 4.41
N SER A 62 -35.76 -14.89 3.92
CA SER A 62 -35.98 -14.29 2.61
C SER A 62 -35.69 -15.33 1.53
N LYS A 63 -36.43 -15.28 0.41
CA LYS A 63 -36.12 -16.12 -0.77
C LYS A 63 -34.71 -15.87 -1.33
N ASP A 64 -34.18 -14.68 -1.09
CA ASP A 64 -32.82 -14.25 -1.47
C ASP A 64 -31.83 -14.34 -0.29
N TYR A 65 -32.06 -15.25 0.68
CA TYR A 65 -31.19 -15.44 1.83
C TYR A 65 -29.81 -15.99 1.44
N TYR A 66 -28.77 -15.51 2.14
CA TYR A 66 -27.41 -16.04 2.06
C TYR A 66 -26.78 -16.22 3.45
N GLY A 67 -26.18 -17.38 3.67
CA GLY A 67 -25.30 -17.68 4.80
C GLY A 67 -23.83 -17.67 4.37
N VAL A 68 -22.94 -17.16 5.22
CA VAL A 68 -21.48 -17.14 5.01
C VAL A 68 -20.78 -17.87 6.14
N TYR A 69 -20.14 -18.98 5.81
CA TYR A 69 -19.46 -19.88 6.74
C TYR A 69 -17.98 -20.02 6.35
N PRO A 70 -17.12 -20.53 7.25
CA PRO A 70 -15.73 -20.86 6.92
C PRO A 70 -15.58 -21.77 5.70
N GLU A 71 -16.55 -22.65 5.46
CA GLU A 71 -16.58 -23.64 4.38
C GLU A 71 -17.08 -23.05 3.05
N GLY A 72 -17.67 -21.85 3.07
CA GLY A 72 -18.17 -21.17 1.88
C GLY A 72 -19.52 -20.48 2.10
N MET A 73 -20.10 -19.98 1.01
CA MET A 73 -21.44 -19.41 1.03
C MET A 73 -22.51 -20.45 0.76
N LYS A 74 -23.66 -20.23 1.39
CA LYS A 74 -24.84 -21.07 1.23
C LYS A 74 -26.03 -20.21 0.86
N THR A 75 -26.79 -20.66 -0.12
CA THR A 75 -28.13 -20.12 -0.41
C THR A 75 -29.14 -20.76 0.54
N LEU A 76 -30.38 -20.26 0.58
CA LEU A 76 -31.44 -20.89 1.38
C LEU A 76 -31.62 -22.38 1.07
N ASP A 77 -31.60 -22.76 -0.21
CA ASP A 77 -31.78 -24.16 -0.61
C ASP A 77 -30.58 -25.02 -0.18
N THR A 78 -29.37 -24.46 -0.20
CA THR A 78 -28.15 -25.11 0.32
C THR A 78 -28.24 -25.30 1.84
N GLU A 79 -28.71 -24.28 2.56
CA GLU A 79 -28.92 -24.32 4.02
C GLU A 79 -29.89 -25.43 4.41
N LEU A 80 -31.01 -25.56 3.68
CA LEU A 80 -32.01 -26.60 3.89
C LEU A 80 -31.47 -28.00 3.56
N ALA A 81 -30.64 -28.13 2.50
CA ALA A 81 -30.00 -29.39 2.15
C ALA A 81 -28.97 -29.83 3.21
N ASP A 82 -28.25 -28.88 3.81
CA ASP A 82 -27.28 -29.15 4.86
C ASP A 82 -27.95 -29.45 6.20
N MET A 83 -29.09 -28.82 6.50
CA MET A 83 -29.90 -29.10 7.68
C MET A 83 -30.23 -30.59 7.80
N ALA A 84 -30.52 -31.26 6.67
CA ALA A 84 -30.78 -32.69 6.65
C ALA A 84 -29.57 -33.53 7.08
N LYS A 85 -28.36 -33.09 6.72
CA LYS A 85 -27.09 -33.81 6.87
C LYS A 85 -26.33 -33.46 8.16
N SER A 86 -26.59 -32.28 8.72
CA SER A 86 -26.01 -31.83 9.98
C SER A 86 -26.78 -32.38 11.19
N ASP A 87 -26.07 -32.58 12.27
CA ASP A 87 -26.61 -32.83 13.60
C ASP A 87 -26.23 -31.65 14.51
N LEU A 88 -27.09 -30.63 14.54
CA LEU A 88 -26.96 -29.50 15.45
C LEU A 88 -27.62 -29.89 16.77
N ARG A 89 -26.81 -30.07 17.82
CA ARG A 89 -27.25 -30.54 19.14
C ARG A 89 -27.49 -29.41 20.12
N ASP A 90 -26.63 -28.39 20.09
CA ASP A 90 -26.79 -27.16 20.88
C ASP A 90 -26.45 -25.93 20.05
N TYR A 91 -27.24 -24.87 20.24
CA TYR A 91 -27.00 -23.56 19.63
C TYR A 91 -27.50 -22.48 20.60
N SER A 92 -26.58 -21.90 21.36
CA SER A 92 -26.89 -20.90 22.39
C SER A 92 -26.25 -19.55 22.10
N PHE A 93 -26.97 -18.48 22.45
CA PHE A 93 -26.62 -17.09 22.12
C PHE A 93 -26.10 -16.36 23.36
N SER A 94 -25.02 -15.60 23.20
CA SER A 94 -24.50 -14.67 24.21
C SER A 94 -24.02 -13.37 23.55
N ASP A 95 -23.78 -12.33 24.34
CA ASP A 95 -23.30 -11.02 23.85
C ASP A 95 -24.15 -10.42 22.69
N VAL A 96 -25.47 -10.65 22.72
CA VAL A 96 -26.40 -10.20 21.67
C VAL A 96 -26.51 -8.67 21.63
N LYS A 97 -26.40 -8.11 20.43
CA LYS A 97 -26.67 -6.70 20.14
C LYS A 97 -27.46 -6.58 18.86
N VAL A 98 -28.48 -5.72 18.86
CA VAL A 98 -29.33 -5.45 17.70
C VAL A 98 -29.37 -3.95 17.44
N VAL A 99 -29.29 -3.54 16.17
CA VAL A 99 -29.49 -2.15 15.75
C VAL A 99 -30.38 -2.05 14.52
N PHE A 100 -31.04 -0.91 14.40
CA PHE A 100 -31.95 -0.59 13.32
C PHE A 100 -31.37 0.57 12.48
N PRO A 101 -30.48 0.29 11.50
CA PRO A 101 -29.97 1.32 10.61
C PRO A 101 -31.05 1.92 9.70
N HIS A 102 -32.19 1.23 9.56
CA HIS A 102 -33.38 1.69 8.85
C HIS A 102 -34.63 1.11 9.52
N PRO A 103 -35.81 1.78 9.51
CA PRO A 103 -37.02 1.27 10.19
C PRO A 103 -37.49 -0.13 9.78
N LYS A 104 -37.04 -0.60 8.60
CA LYS A 104 -37.37 -1.90 8.02
C LYS A 104 -36.16 -2.86 7.93
N MET A 105 -35.08 -2.57 8.66
CA MET A 105 -33.86 -3.37 8.66
C MET A 105 -33.28 -3.43 10.07
N ALA A 106 -32.86 -4.63 10.49
CA ALA A 106 -32.15 -4.86 11.72
C ALA A 106 -30.84 -5.59 11.43
N VAL A 107 -29.77 -5.21 12.12
CA VAL A 107 -28.48 -5.89 12.11
C VAL A 107 -28.21 -6.40 13.51
N MET A 108 -27.99 -7.70 13.64
CA MET A 108 -27.74 -8.38 14.90
C MET A 108 -26.32 -8.94 14.91
N THR A 109 -25.59 -8.78 16.01
CA THR A 109 -24.30 -9.41 16.25
C THR A 109 -24.33 -10.13 17.59
N TYR A 110 -23.75 -11.33 17.66
CA TYR A 110 -23.78 -12.16 18.85
C TYR A 110 -22.64 -13.17 18.84
N LYS A 111 -22.46 -13.89 19.95
CA LYS A 111 -21.64 -15.09 20.01
C LYS A 111 -22.53 -16.31 20.10
N ALA A 112 -22.30 -17.28 19.22
CA ALA A 112 -22.94 -18.57 19.29
C ALA A 112 -21.99 -19.58 19.93
N LYS A 113 -22.49 -20.39 20.86
CA LYS A 113 -21.86 -21.64 21.25
C LYS A 113 -22.62 -22.76 20.54
N VAL A 114 -21.88 -23.53 19.75
CA VAL A 114 -22.42 -24.54 18.85
C VAL A 114 -21.87 -25.89 19.27
N GLN A 115 -22.75 -26.87 19.42
CA GLN A 115 -22.39 -28.28 19.44
C GLN A 115 -23.02 -28.95 18.24
N ALA A 116 -22.22 -29.32 17.25
CA ALA A 116 -22.74 -29.87 16.02
C ALA A 116 -21.75 -30.79 15.31
N THR A 117 -22.30 -31.69 14.51
CA THR A 117 -21.55 -32.53 13.58
C THR A 117 -22.08 -32.28 12.17
N ALA A 118 -21.20 -32.07 11.20
CA ALA A 118 -21.56 -31.96 9.79
C ALA A 118 -20.66 -32.88 8.96
N ASP A 119 -21.25 -33.69 8.09
CA ASP A 119 -20.54 -34.70 7.27
C ASP A 119 -19.56 -35.57 8.08
N GLY A 120 -19.97 -35.99 9.27
CA GLY A 120 -19.18 -36.82 10.18
C GLY A 120 -18.04 -36.10 10.90
N LYS A 121 -17.88 -34.78 10.73
CA LYS A 121 -16.86 -33.97 11.42
C LYS A 121 -17.47 -33.16 12.54
N ASP A 122 -16.81 -33.14 13.69
CA ASP A 122 -17.17 -32.27 14.81
C ASP A 122 -16.84 -30.82 14.47
N ILE A 123 -17.88 -29.99 14.40
CA ILE A 123 -17.78 -28.56 14.14
C ILE A 123 -18.12 -27.74 15.40
N SER A 124 -18.15 -28.37 16.57
CA SER A 124 -18.44 -27.69 17.82
C SER A 124 -17.43 -26.57 18.12
N GLY A 125 -17.89 -25.51 18.78
CA GLY A 125 -17.04 -24.38 19.15
C GLY A 125 -17.81 -23.11 19.50
N THR A 126 -17.06 -22.03 19.69
CA THR A 126 -17.62 -20.69 19.86
C THR A 126 -17.35 -19.87 18.61
N TYR A 127 -18.40 -19.22 18.12
CA TYR A 127 -18.41 -18.45 16.90
C TYR A 127 -18.80 -17.01 17.21
N ASN A 128 -18.18 -16.06 16.53
CA ASN A 128 -18.78 -14.72 16.42
C ASN A 128 -19.71 -14.75 15.22
N CYS A 129 -20.93 -14.26 15.40
CA CYS A 129 -22.00 -14.34 14.43
C CYS A 129 -22.58 -12.95 14.14
N GLY A 130 -23.08 -12.79 12.93
CA GLY A 130 -23.78 -11.59 12.48
C GLY A 130 -24.94 -11.96 11.56
N SER A 131 -26.10 -11.33 11.75
CA SER A 131 -27.27 -11.53 10.90
C SER A 131 -27.98 -10.23 10.54
N ILE A 132 -28.69 -10.25 9.42
CA ILE A 132 -29.49 -9.12 8.95
C ILE A 132 -30.92 -9.58 8.71
N TRP A 133 -31.84 -8.83 9.31
CA TRP A 133 -33.27 -9.02 9.18
C TRP A 133 -33.86 -7.83 8.43
N ILE A 134 -34.81 -8.08 7.54
CA ILE A 134 -35.50 -7.04 6.78
C ILE A 134 -37.01 -7.26 6.80
N GLN A 135 -37.78 -6.17 6.70
CA GLN A 135 -39.23 -6.26 6.61
C GLN A 135 -39.67 -6.40 5.15
N GLN A 136 -40.29 -7.54 4.80
CA GLN A 136 -40.90 -7.81 3.49
C GLN A 136 -42.39 -8.13 3.68
N GLY A 137 -43.27 -7.41 2.97
CA GLY A 137 -44.72 -7.62 3.08
C GLY A 137 -45.28 -7.45 4.51
N GLY A 138 -44.64 -6.62 5.33
CA GLY A 138 -45.03 -6.40 6.73
C GLY A 138 -44.42 -7.38 7.74
N LYS A 139 -43.80 -8.48 7.30
CA LYS A 139 -43.15 -9.50 8.14
C LYS A 139 -41.62 -9.33 8.14
N TRP A 140 -40.98 -9.61 9.27
CA TRP A 140 -39.51 -9.70 9.35
C TRP A 140 -39.03 -11.06 8.82
N VAL A 141 -38.02 -11.01 7.96
CA VAL A 141 -37.35 -12.20 7.42
C VAL A 141 -35.84 -12.05 7.45
N GLY A 142 -35.14 -13.15 7.74
CA GLY A 142 -33.68 -13.22 7.71
C GLY A 142 -33.18 -13.14 6.27
N ALA A 143 -32.32 -12.17 5.98
CA ALA A 143 -31.75 -11.96 4.66
C ALA A 143 -30.29 -12.39 4.57
N PHE A 144 -29.58 -12.40 5.71
CA PHE A 144 -28.17 -12.73 5.74
C PHE A 144 -27.77 -13.31 7.11
N HIS A 145 -26.87 -14.29 7.09
CA HIS A 145 -26.18 -14.79 8.27
C HIS A 145 -24.68 -14.99 7.99
N SER A 146 -23.84 -14.81 9.00
CA SER A 146 -22.43 -15.17 8.95
C SER A 146 -21.93 -15.65 10.30
N GLU A 147 -20.99 -16.59 10.30
CA GLU A 147 -20.28 -17.03 11.49
C GLU A 147 -18.79 -17.25 11.24
N ALA A 148 -17.98 -17.15 12.29
CA ALA A 148 -16.60 -17.58 12.24
C ALA A 148 -16.03 -17.99 13.59
N LYS A 149 -15.33 -19.13 13.57
CA LYS A 149 -14.82 -19.86 14.74
C LYS A 149 -13.70 -19.13 15.47
N MET A 150 -13.70 -19.18 16.80
CA MET A 150 -12.79 -18.43 17.67
C MET A 150 -11.51 -19.21 18.06
N GLN A 151 -10.78 -19.82 17.11
CA GLN A 151 -9.51 -20.54 17.38
C GLN A 151 -8.38 -20.09 16.44
N TYR A 152 -7.35 -19.43 17.00
CA TYR A 152 -5.93 -19.25 16.58
C TYR A 152 -5.36 -17.97 17.23
N VAL A 153 -5.14 -18.00 18.55
CA VAL A 153 -4.30 -17.01 19.26
C VAL A 153 -3.53 -17.75 20.36
N GLU A 154 -2.68 -18.70 19.99
CA GLU A 154 -1.63 -19.28 20.86
C GLU A 154 -0.79 -20.24 20.02
N THR A 155 0.54 -20.15 20.09
CA THR A 155 1.58 -20.90 19.35
C THR A 155 2.07 -20.33 18.00
N ALA A 156 2.66 -19.14 18.04
CA ALA A 156 3.82 -18.81 17.20
C ALA A 156 4.80 -17.97 18.03
N ARG A 157 5.95 -18.56 18.40
CA ARG A 157 7.06 -17.85 19.07
C ARG A 157 7.68 -16.88 18.07
N LEU A 158 7.28 -15.61 18.14
CA LEU A 158 8.06 -14.47 17.69
C LEU A 158 8.34 -13.62 18.93
N GLY A 159 9.59 -13.17 19.07
CA GLY A 159 10.06 -12.31 20.17
C GLY A 159 9.24 -11.02 20.33
N PRO A 160 9.48 -10.26 21.42
CA PRO A 160 8.46 -9.50 22.11
C PRO A 160 7.93 -8.34 21.26
N LEU A 161 6.79 -8.56 20.60
CA LEU A 161 5.90 -7.51 20.17
C LEU A 161 4.97 -7.18 21.33
N HIS A 162 5.00 -5.90 21.72
CA HIS A 162 4.16 -5.34 22.77
C HIS A 162 2.68 -5.75 22.59
N VAL A 163 2.12 -6.22 23.70
CA VAL A 163 0.74 -6.63 23.93
C VAL A 163 -0.22 -5.52 23.51
N GLY A 164 -1.16 -5.81 22.60
CA GLY A 164 -2.18 -4.84 22.24
C GLY A 164 -3.12 -5.14 21.08
N ALA A 165 -3.37 -6.40 20.68
CA ALA A 165 -4.38 -6.71 19.67
C ALA A 165 -5.48 -7.61 20.25
N ARG A 166 -6.68 -7.04 20.45
CA ARG A 166 -7.87 -7.76 20.94
C ARG A 166 -8.41 -8.75 19.89
N PRO A 167 -9.06 -9.86 20.31
CA PRO A 167 -9.63 -10.91 19.44
C PRO A 167 -10.59 -10.45 18.33
N ARG A 168 -11.10 -9.21 18.40
CA ARG A 168 -12.05 -8.63 17.45
C ARG A 168 -11.49 -8.41 16.03
N ARG A 169 -10.17 -8.27 15.87
CA ARG A 169 -9.53 -7.98 14.56
C ARG A 169 -9.45 -9.21 13.65
N LEU A 170 -9.37 -10.41 14.21
CA LEU A 170 -9.19 -11.63 13.42
C LEU A 170 -10.47 -12.05 12.66
N HIS A 171 -11.63 -11.78 13.26
CA HIS A 171 -12.93 -12.09 12.67
C HIS A 171 -13.26 -11.18 11.46
N GLN A 172 -12.90 -9.88 11.52
CA GLN A 172 -13.02 -8.97 10.37
C GLN A 172 -12.12 -9.39 9.19
N LEU A 173 -10.92 -9.90 9.49
CA LEU A 173 -9.98 -10.39 8.47
C LEU A 173 -10.47 -11.67 7.77
N LEU A 174 -11.17 -12.55 8.46
CA LEU A 174 -11.71 -13.80 7.90
C LEU A 174 -12.92 -13.53 6.98
N VAL A 175 -13.82 -12.62 7.38
CA VAL A 175 -14.97 -12.19 6.56
C VAL A 175 -14.51 -11.50 5.26
N MET A 176 -13.45 -10.68 5.32
CA MET A 176 -12.86 -10.06 4.13
C MET A 176 -12.13 -11.05 3.21
N ARG A 177 -11.55 -12.14 3.76
CA ARG A 177 -10.91 -13.20 2.96
C ARG A 177 -11.93 -14.07 2.21
N ILE A 178 -13.07 -14.39 2.83
CA ILE A 178 -14.15 -15.15 2.18
C ILE A 178 -14.80 -14.33 1.06
N ALA A 179 -14.99 -13.02 1.26
CA ALA A 179 -15.45 -12.09 0.22
C ALA A 179 -14.54 -12.05 -1.02
N ARG A 180 -13.21 -12.25 -0.85
CA ARG A 180 -12.25 -12.29 -1.95
C ARG A 180 -12.31 -13.60 -2.77
N GLN A 181 -12.51 -14.77 -2.13
CA GLN A 181 -12.61 -16.05 -2.85
C GLN A 181 -13.87 -16.18 -3.72
N LEU A 182 -14.96 -15.49 -3.37
CA LEU A 182 -16.23 -15.49 -4.12
C LEU A 182 -16.17 -14.78 -5.47
N THR A 183 -15.19 -13.90 -5.65
CA THR A 183 -14.91 -13.25 -6.94
C THR A 183 -14.34 -14.24 -7.96
N LEU A 184 -13.81 -15.38 -7.52
CA LEU A 184 -13.02 -16.29 -8.36
C LEU A 184 -13.77 -17.52 -8.90
N LEU A 185 -14.95 -17.88 -8.36
CA LEU A 185 -15.62 -19.16 -8.68
C LEU A 185 -16.87 -19.07 -9.58
N ALA A 186 -17.25 -17.88 -10.07
CA ALA A 186 -18.51 -17.68 -10.82
C ALA A 186 -18.35 -17.57 -12.35
N GLY A 187 -17.25 -18.04 -12.92
CA GLY A 187 -17.05 -18.08 -14.37
C GLY A 187 -17.13 -19.52 -14.89
N LEU A 188 -18.33 -19.99 -15.26
CA LEU A 188 -18.58 -21.03 -16.29
C LEU A 188 -20.07 -21.46 -16.28
N ALA A 189 -20.83 -21.07 -17.32
CA ALA A 189 -21.85 -21.86 -18.03
C ALA A 189 -22.69 -20.94 -18.94
N ALA A 190 -22.72 -21.26 -20.24
CA ALA A 190 -23.31 -20.49 -21.34
C ALA A 190 -24.75 -20.93 -21.68
N SER A 191 -25.52 -20.07 -22.39
CA SER A 191 -26.48 -20.49 -23.45
C SER A 191 -27.18 -19.31 -24.16
N PRO A 192 -27.72 -19.50 -25.39
CA PRO A 192 -27.32 -18.70 -26.54
C PRO A 192 -28.51 -18.03 -27.25
N VAL A 193 -28.76 -16.73 -27.03
CA VAL A 193 -29.59 -15.91 -27.93
C VAL A 193 -29.13 -14.45 -27.83
N LEU A 194 -27.99 -14.11 -28.43
CA LEU A 194 -27.66 -12.71 -28.77
C LEU A 194 -26.50 -12.61 -29.77
N LEU A 195 -26.34 -13.58 -30.67
CA LEU A 195 -25.47 -13.42 -31.84
C LEU A 195 -26.29 -12.72 -32.92
N THR A 196 -26.20 -11.38 -33.05
CA THR A 196 -26.21 -10.69 -34.35
C THR A 196 -26.01 -9.16 -34.33
N THR A 197 -25.79 -8.49 -33.18
CA THR A 197 -25.45 -7.05 -33.18
C THR A 197 -24.42 -6.63 -32.12
N LEU A 198 -23.28 -7.33 -32.06
CA LEU A 198 -22.08 -6.87 -31.37
C LEU A 198 -20.88 -7.04 -32.32
N LYS A 199 -20.78 -6.12 -33.29
CA LYS A 199 -19.50 -5.85 -33.98
C LYS A 199 -18.94 -4.55 -33.40
N ALA A 200 -17.73 -4.69 -32.84
CA ALA A 200 -16.80 -3.66 -32.39
C ALA A 200 -17.12 -2.89 -31.09
N GLN A 201 -17.06 -3.59 -29.95
CA GLN A 201 -16.51 -2.97 -28.74
C GLN A 201 -15.04 -3.37 -28.70
N SER A 202 -14.14 -2.43 -29.00
CA SER A 202 -12.70 -2.65 -29.01
C SER A 202 -12.25 -3.24 -27.67
N ALA A 203 -11.53 -4.36 -27.69
CA ALA A 203 -10.88 -4.89 -26.49
C ALA A 203 -10.05 -3.76 -25.83
N THR A 204 -10.24 -3.54 -24.53
CA THR A 204 -9.40 -2.58 -23.78
C THR A 204 -7.95 -3.02 -23.94
N PRO A 205 -7.05 -2.16 -24.47
CA PRO A 205 -5.65 -2.53 -24.63
C PRO A 205 -5.06 -2.93 -23.28
N THR A 206 -4.30 -4.02 -23.26
CA THR A 206 -3.58 -4.51 -22.08
C THR A 206 -2.11 -4.10 -22.13
N MET A 207 -1.43 -4.17 -21.00
CA MET A 207 0.01 -3.93 -20.87
C MET A 207 0.62 -4.88 -19.83
N LYS A 208 1.92 -5.15 -19.93
CA LYS A 208 2.69 -5.84 -18.90
C LYS A 208 3.00 -4.90 -17.73
N ALA A 209 2.82 -5.41 -16.53
CA ALA A 209 3.17 -4.71 -15.29
C ALA A 209 3.62 -5.69 -14.20
N VAL A 210 4.36 -5.17 -13.22
CA VAL A 210 4.58 -5.83 -11.94
C VAL A 210 3.64 -5.21 -10.91
N VAL A 211 2.75 -6.04 -10.39
CA VAL A 211 1.72 -5.61 -9.44
C VAL A 211 1.83 -6.36 -8.12
N ILE A 212 1.17 -5.82 -7.10
CA ILE A 212 0.82 -6.54 -5.88
C ILE A 212 -0.70 -6.56 -5.72
N HIS A 213 -1.25 -7.69 -5.29
CA HIS A 213 -2.67 -7.88 -4.96
C HIS A 213 -2.96 -7.88 -3.44
N GLN A 214 -1.88 -7.86 -2.67
CA GLN A 214 -1.85 -7.79 -1.21
C GLN A 214 -0.49 -7.26 -0.76
N TYR A 215 -0.43 -6.70 0.44
CA TYR A 215 0.85 -6.33 1.06
C TYR A 215 1.65 -7.56 1.48
N GLY A 216 2.98 -7.45 1.46
CA GLY A 216 3.89 -8.53 1.87
C GLY A 216 5.36 -8.29 1.52
N GLY A 217 6.14 -9.37 1.55
CA GLY A 217 7.54 -9.37 1.11
C GLY A 217 7.66 -9.37 -0.42
N PRO A 218 8.88 -9.52 -0.97
CA PRO A 218 9.10 -9.53 -2.42
C PRO A 218 8.26 -10.56 -3.18
N GLU A 219 7.90 -11.68 -2.56
CA GLU A 219 7.14 -12.78 -3.13
C GLU A 219 5.72 -12.42 -3.60
N VAL A 220 5.18 -11.28 -3.14
CA VAL A 220 3.83 -10.81 -3.55
C VAL A 220 3.82 -10.12 -4.91
N LEU A 221 4.99 -9.77 -5.47
CA LEU A 221 5.10 -9.17 -6.80
C LEU A 221 4.71 -10.19 -7.89
N LYS A 222 3.83 -9.78 -8.80
CA LYS A 222 3.37 -10.59 -9.93
C LYS A 222 3.57 -9.83 -11.23
N TYR A 223 4.27 -10.46 -12.19
CA TYR A 223 4.44 -9.94 -13.54
C TYR A 223 3.31 -10.47 -14.42
N GLU A 224 2.36 -9.61 -14.81
CA GLU A 224 1.11 -10.01 -15.45
C GLU A 224 0.62 -8.96 -16.47
N ASP A 225 -0.38 -9.35 -17.27
CA ASP A 225 -1.10 -8.42 -18.14
C ASP A 225 -2.22 -7.73 -17.36
N ILE A 226 -2.27 -6.40 -17.43
CA ILE A 226 -3.33 -5.58 -16.82
C ILE A 226 -3.88 -4.58 -17.85
N PRO A 227 -5.07 -4.00 -17.63
CA PRO A 227 -5.58 -2.94 -18.50
C PRO A 227 -4.59 -1.77 -18.59
N ARG A 228 -4.30 -1.32 -19.81
CA ARG A 228 -3.50 -0.13 -20.06
C ARG A 228 -4.29 1.11 -19.59
N PRO A 229 -3.70 2.00 -18.78
CA PRO A 229 -4.38 3.20 -18.34
C PRO A 229 -4.54 4.19 -19.50
N GLU A 230 -5.57 5.03 -19.42
CA GLU A 230 -5.78 6.16 -20.31
C GLU A 230 -5.66 7.46 -19.51
N PRO A 231 -4.99 8.50 -20.03
CA PRO A 231 -4.76 9.73 -19.29
C PRO A 231 -6.04 10.55 -19.15
N LYS A 232 -6.21 11.16 -17.98
CA LYS A 232 -7.18 12.26 -17.77
C LYS A 232 -6.70 13.54 -18.45
N ASP A 233 -7.54 14.56 -18.44
CA ASP A 233 -7.26 15.88 -19.05
C ASP A 233 -5.95 16.51 -18.56
N ASP A 234 -5.60 16.32 -17.28
CA ASP A 234 -4.42 16.89 -16.61
C ASP A 234 -3.24 15.91 -16.52
N GLN A 235 -3.30 14.80 -17.25
CA GLN A 235 -2.30 13.75 -17.23
C GLN A 235 -1.67 13.52 -18.60
N LEU A 236 -0.44 13.05 -18.61
CA LEU A 236 0.20 12.42 -19.76
C LEU A 236 0.41 10.93 -19.48
N LEU A 237 0.27 10.14 -20.54
CA LEU A 237 0.60 8.73 -20.56
C LEU A 237 2.03 8.58 -21.10
N ILE A 238 2.91 8.02 -20.30
CA ILE A 238 4.29 7.71 -20.67
C ILE A 238 4.35 6.25 -21.09
N ARG A 239 4.88 5.95 -22.28
CA ARG A 239 5.41 4.64 -22.62
C ARG A 239 6.76 4.47 -21.95
N VAL A 240 6.81 3.68 -20.90
CA VAL A 240 7.97 3.53 -20.01
C VAL A 240 9.02 2.65 -20.69
N ILE A 241 10.26 3.14 -20.71
CA ILE A 241 11.42 2.40 -21.24
C ILE A 241 12.25 1.84 -20.09
N ALA A 242 12.40 2.62 -19.02
CA ALA A 242 13.10 2.20 -17.82
C ALA A 242 12.44 2.76 -16.56
N ALA A 243 12.55 2.02 -15.45
CA ALA A 243 12.03 2.43 -14.16
C ALA A 243 13.09 2.25 -13.06
N GLY A 244 13.24 3.24 -12.17
CA GLY A 244 14.18 3.15 -11.05
C GLY A 244 13.60 2.35 -9.88
N VAL A 245 14.46 1.60 -9.18
CA VAL A 245 14.09 0.84 -7.98
C VAL A 245 14.57 1.59 -6.74
N ASN A 246 13.71 1.73 -5.74
CA ASN A 246 13.96 2.48 -4.51
C ASN A 246 13.67 1.65 -3.26
N PRO A 247 14.35 1.90 -2.12
CA PRO A 247 14.00 1.27 -0.85
C PRO A 247 12.55 1.50 -0.42
N VAL A 248 12.01 2.70 -0.73
CA VAL A 248 10.62 3.06 -0.42
C VAL A 248 9.62 2.14 -1.12
N ASP A 249 9.96 1.56 -2.29
CA ASP A 249 9.07 0.64 -3.00
C ASP A 249 8.79 -0.60 -2.16
N GLY A 250 9.80 -1.12 -1.46
CA GLY A 250 9.65 -2.25 -0.52
C GLY A 250 8.88 -1.88 0.75
N MET A 251 8.98 -0.63 1.20
CA MET A 251 8.20 -0.12 2.35
C MET A 251 6.72 0.07 1.99
N ILE A 252 6.43 0.55 0.78
CA ILE A 252 5.06 0.64 0.26
C ILE A 252 4.48 -0.78 0.09
N ARG A 253 5.25 -1.69 -0.51
CA ARG A 253 4.86 -3.10 -0.70
C ARG A 253 4.53 -3.81 0.61
N SER A 254 5.23 -3.51 1.70
CA SER A 254 4.96 -4.10 3.01
C SER A 254 3.72 -3.54 3.70
N GLY A 255 3.09 -2.49 3.14
CA GLY A 255 1.94 -1.81 3.72
C GLY A 255 2.31 -0.78 4.79
N MET A 256 3.59 -0.42 4.94
CA MET A 256 4.07 0.51 5.98
C MET A 256 3.34 1.86 5.97
N PHE A 257 2.98 2.35 4.77
CA PHE A 257 2.35 3.66 4.57
C PHE A 257 0.83 3.61 4.42
N ASP A 258 0.20 2.43 4.44
CA ASP A 258 -1.24 2.28 4.30
C ASP A 258 -1.86 1.57 5.51
N LYS A 259 -1.68 2.18 6.70
CA LYS A 259 -2.15 1.61 7.97
C LYS A 259 -3.67 1.45 8.06
N GLU A 260 -4.41 2.20 7.24
CA GLU A 260 -5.87 2.19 7.20
C GLU A 260 -6.43 1.36 6.04
N GLY A 261 -5.58 0.76 5.20
CA GLY A 261 -6.00 -0.11 4.09
C GLY A 261 -6.79 0.64 3.00
N LYS A 262 -6.46 1.90 2.76
CA LYS A 262 -7.17 2.80 1.85
C LYS A 262 -6.80 2.57 0.38
N ARG A 263 -5.65 1.97 0.07
CA ARG A 263 -5.24 1.75 -1.32
C ARG A 263 -6.01 0.59 -1.95
N ALA A 264 -6.49 0.80 -3.17
CA ALA A 264 -7.12 -0.24 -3.96
C ALA A 264 -6.07 -1.14 -4.63
N PHE A 265 -6.34 -2.44 -4.64
CA PHE A 265 -5.53 -3.42 -5.37
C PHE A 265 -6.13 -3.71 -6.76
N PRO A 266 -5.31 -4.12 -7.76
CA PRO A 266 -3.85 -4.26 -7.69
C PRO A 266 -3.11 -2.92 -7.63
N ILE A 267 -1.94 -2.89 -7.00
CA ILE A 267 -1.05 -1.72 -6.94
C ILE A 267 0.16 -1.98 -7.83
N ILE A 268 0.49 -1.05 -8.72
CA ILE A 268 1.76 -1.00 -9.45
C ILE A 268 2.72 -0.14 -8.62
N LEU A 269 3.94 -0.62 -8.37
CA LEU A 269 4.97 0.11 -7.62
C LEU A 269 5.88 0.93 -8.55
N GLY A 270 6.84 1.64 -7.96
CA GLY A 270 7.90 2.37 -8.66
C GLY A 270 7.53 3.83 -8.88
N GLY A 271 8.29 4.73 -8.26
CA GLY A 271 8.11 6.17 -8.45
C GLY A 271 9.07 6.79 -9.46
N ASP A 272 10.07 6.08 -9.97
CA ASP A 272 11.01 6.61 -10.97
C ASP A 272 10.71 6.04 -12.36
N VAL A 273 10.51 6.88 -13.38
CA VAL A 273 10.42 6.43 -14.78
C VAL A 273 11.21 7.30 -15.74
N ALA A 274 11.63 6.72 -16.85
CA ALA A 274 11.98 7.44 -18.06
C ALA A 274 11.40 6.73 -19.28
N GLY A 275 10.90 7.51 -20.23
CA GLY A 275 10.16 7.00 -21.37
C GLY A 275 9.79 8.08 -22.37
N VAL A 276 8.84 7.75 -23.24
CA VAL A 276 8.34 8.66 -24.26
C VAL A 276 6.89 8.98 -23.95
N VAL A 277 6.49 10.23 -24.13
CA VAL A 277 5.08 10.60 -24.04
C VAL A 277 4.32 9.91 -25.16
N GLU A 278 3.39 9.03 -24.80
CA GLU A 278 2.51 8.32 -25.73
C GLU A 278 1.30 9.19 -26.08
N LYS A 279 0.68 9.79 -25.06
CA LYS A 279 -0.55 10.57 -25.19
C LYS A 279 -0.62 11.63 -24.10
N VAL A 280 -1.28 12.73 -24.39
CA VAL A 280 -1.51 13.83 -23.44
C VAL A 280 -2.99 14.12 -23.30
N GLY A 281 -3.40 14.51 -22.09
CA GLY A 281 -4.70 15.07 -21.80
C GLY A 281 -4.86 16.49 -22.35
N SER A 282 -6.10 16.96 -22.42
CA SER A 282 -6.47 18.25 -23.03
C SER A 282 -5.94 19.49 -22.31
N LYS A 283 -5.54 19.37 -21.03
CA LYS A 283 -4.99 20.46 -20.20
C LYS A 283 -3.47 20.42 -20.08
N ILE A 284 -2.81 19.46 -20.72
CA ILE A 284 -1.34 19.42 -20.81
C ILE A 284 -0.88 20.47 -21.82
N THR A 285 0.10 21.27 -21.44
CA THR A 285 0.63 22.41 -22.20
C THR A 285 2.14 22.35 -22.43
N LYS A 286 2.89 21.67 -21.56
CA LYS A 286 4.36 21.56 -21.57
C LYS A 286 4.87 20.39 -22.40
N PHE A 287 4.03 19.40 -22.69
CA PHE A 287 4.43 18.14 -23.34
C PHE A 287 3.52 17.79 -24.51
N LYS A 288 4.07 17.02 -25.46
CA LYS A 288 3.33 16.41 -26.58
C LYS A 288 3.79 14.97 -26.80
N ALA A 289 2.97 14.20 -27.53
CA ALA A 289 3.33 12.86 -27.94
C ALA A 289 4.69 12.84 -28.67
N GLY A 290 5.52 11.84 -28.37
CA GLY A 290 6.88 11.69 -28.89
C GLY A 290 7.97 12.34 -28.02
N ASP A 291 7.63 13.18 -27.05
CA ASP A 291 8.64 13.82 -26.21
C ASP A 291 9.37 12.81 -25.31
N PRO A 292 10.71 12.86 -25.22
CA PRO A 292 11.46 12.07 -24.25
C PRO A 292 11.38 12.71 -22.86
N VAL A 293 10.93 11.94 -21.87
CA VAL A 293 10.67 12.43 -20.51
C VAL A 293 11.24 11.51 -19.44
N PHE A 294 11.40 12.05 -18.25
CA PHE A 294 11.65 11.32 -17.01
C PHE A 294 10.84 11.97 -15.89
N ALA A 295 10.37 11.17 -14.93
CA ALA A 295 9.35 11.62 -13.99
C ALA A 295 9.44 10.92 -12.63
N TYR A 296 9.03 11.66 -11.59
CA TYR A 296 8.64 11.07 -10.32
C TYR A 296 7.13 10.82 -10.32
N VAL A 297 6.74 9.57 -10.54
CA VAL A 297 5.36 9.10 -10.54
C VAL A 297 4.81 9.06 -9.11
N SER A 298 3.77 9.84 -8.80
CA SER A 298 2.97 9.60 -7.59
C SER A 298 2.15 8.32 -7.75
N LEU A 299 2.21 7.47 -6.73
CA LEU A 299 1.45 6.22 -6.70
C LEU A 299 -0.07 6.40 -6.59
N ASP A 300 -0.54 7.63 -6.40
CA ASP A 300 -1.97 7.95 -6.50
C ASP A 300 -2.46 7.94 -7.96
N ASN A 301 -1.55 8.11 -8.93
CA ASN A 301 -1.84 8.17 -10.36
C ASN A 301 -1.60 6.81 -11.05
N SER A 302 -0.40 6.23 -10.91
CA SER A 302 -0.03 4.87 -11.35
C SER A 302 1.31 4.46 -10.72
N GLY A 303 1.90 3.34 -11.13
CA GLY A 303 3.29 3.00 -10.82
C GLY A 303 4.15 2.87 -12.07
N GLY A 304 5.46 2.99 -11.91
CA GLY A 304 6.47 2.91 -12.97
C GLY A 304 6.90 1.49 -13.35
N TYR A 305 6.55 0.47 -12.56
CA TYR A 305 6.86 -0.93 -12.88
C TYR A 305 5.84 -1.49 -13.88
N ALA A 306 5.64 -0.81 -14.99
CA ALA A 306 4.68 -1.13 -16.03
C ALA A 306 5.13 -0.53 -17.36
N GLU A 307 4.67 -1.10 -18.48
CA GLU A 307 4.95 -0.56 -19.82
C GLU A 307 4.39 0.85 -20.03
N TYR A 308 3.36 1.24 -19.27
CA TYR A 308 2.82 2.61 -19.28
C TYR A 308 2.57 3.13 -17.87
N ALA A 309 2.83 4.43 -17.68
CA ALA A 309 2.57 5.16 -16.44
C ALA A 309 1.86 6.48 -16.70
N LEU A 310 0.99 6.88 -15.77
CA LEU A 310 0.30 8.18 -15.78
C LEU A 310 1.03 9.15 -14.87
N VAL A 311 1.30 10.35 -15.38
CA VAL A 311 1.84 11.46 -14.59
C VAL A 311 1.19 12.78 -14.99
N THR A 312 1.26 13.76 -14.11
CA THR A 312 0.87 15.16 -14.32
C THR A 312 2.07 15.99 -14.77
N GLU A 313 1.84 17.23 -15.21
CA GLU A 313 2.95 18.13 -15.58
C GLU A 313 3.87 18.49 -14.41
N ARG A 314 3.40 18.37 -13.17
CA ARG A 314 4.21 18.62 -11.96
C ARG A 314 5.20 17.49 -11.68
N GLU A 315 4.96 16.31 -12.25
CA GLU A 315 5.72 15.09 -11.97
C GLU A 315 6.80 14.80 -13.02
N ALA A 316 6.69 15.40 -14.21
CA ALA A 316 7.55 15.10 -15.36
C ALA A 316 8.43 16.28 -15.78
N ALA A 317 9.61 15.96 -16.33
CA ALA A 317 10.48 16.89 -17.03
C ALA A 317 11.02 16.25 -18.32
N HIS A 318 11.49 17.08 -19.26
CA HIS A 318 12.16 16.59 -20.47
C HIS A 318 13.46 15.89 -20.11
N LYS A 319 13.66 14.68 -20.65
CA LYS A 319 14.85 13.88 -20.41
C LYS A 319 16.12 14.64 -20.79
N PRO A 320 17.17 14.66 -19.94
CA PRO A 320 18.44 15.27 -20.30
C PRO A 320 18.98 14.63 -21.57
N LYS A 321 19.48 15.44 -22.50
CA LYS A 321 19.89 14.97 -23.83
C LYS A 321 21.11 14.04 -23.75
N SER A 322 21.95 14.25 -22.75
CA SER A 322 23.18 13.48 -22.52
C SER A 322 22.96 12.07 -21.95
N LEU A 323 21.76 11.76 -21.43
CA LEU A 323 21.49 10.47 -20.79
C LEU A 323 20.85 9.45 -21.74
N THR A 324 21.04 8.17 -21.47
CA THR A 324 20.14 7.09 -21.91
C THR A 324 18.85 7.08 -21.09
N TYR A 325 17.81 6.35 -21.52
CA TYR A 325 16.59 6.20 -20.69
C TYR A 325 16.86 5.45 -19.39
N VAL A 326 17.72 4.43 -19.42
CA VAL A 326 18.14 3.70 -18.21
C VAL A 326 18.81 4.64 -17.20
N GLN A 327 19.67 5.55 -17.66
CA GLN A 327 20.28 6.54 -16.76
C GLN A 327 19.24 7.56 -16.29
N ALA A 328 18.36 8.05 -17.16
CA ALA A 328 17.36 9.02 -16.78
C ALA A 328 16.37 8.48 -15.73
N ALA A 329 15.99 7.20 -15.82
CA ALA A 329 15.14 6.53 -14.82
C ALA A 329 15.83 6.35 -13.45
N ALA A 330 17.14 6.58 -13.35
CA ALA A 330 17.85 6.53 -12.08
C ALA A 330 17.89 7.88 -11.34
N VAL A 331 17.30 8.94 -11.91
CA VAL A 331 17.41 10.32 -11.40
C VAL A 331 16.28 10.73 -10.45
N PRO A 332 14.98 10.58 -10.78
CA PRO A 332 13.93 11.45 -10.25
C PRO A 332 13.87 11.54 -8.72
N ILE A 333 13.53 10.46 -8.03
CA ILE A 333 13.35 10.45 -6.57
C ILE A 333 14.66 10.81 -5.87
N VAL A 334 15.77 10.17 -6.22
CA VAL A 334 17.01 10.32 -5.44
C VAL A 334 17.68 11.68 -5.64
N ALA A 335 17.60 12.23 -6.85
CA ALA A 335 18.16 13.55 -7.14
C ALA A 335 17.28 14.65 -6.55
N MET A 336 15.95 14.55 -6.65
CA MET A 336 15.05 15.51 -5.99
C MET A 336 15.13 15.42 -4.47
N THR A 337 15.29 14.22 -3.90
CA THR A 337 15.53 14.08 -2.44
C THR A 337 16.79 14.82 -2.02
N ALA A 338 17.88 14.66 -2.77
CA ALA A 338 19.13 15.38 -2.50
C ALA A 338 18.97 16.90 -2.72
N TRP A 339 18.24 17.32 -3.75
CA TRP A 339 17.97 18.71 -4.06
C TRP A 339 17.15 19.38 -2.96
N GLN A 340 15.97 18.85 -2.63
CA GLN A 340 15.11 19.41 -1.60
C GLN A 340 15.77 19.40 -0.22
N ALA A 341 16.59 18.39 0.08
CA ALA A 341 17.35 18.35 1.32
C ALA A 341 18.39 19.48 1.40
N LEU A 342 19.22 19.63 0.37
CA LEU A 342 20.38 20.52 0.42
C LEU A 342 20.05 21.95 -0.01
N VAL A 343 19.22 22.11 -1.03
CA VAL A 343 18.89 23.39 -1.65
C VAL A 343 17.72 24.03 -0.94
N ASP A 344 16.56 23.38 -0.91
CA ASP A 344 15.34 24.04 -0.43
C ASP A 344 15.28 24.09 1.10
N THR A 345 15.62 22.97 1.74
CA THR A 345 15.51 22.79 3.20
C THR A 345 16.73 23.32 3.94
N ALA A 346 17.92 22.85 3.58
CA ALA A 346 19.14 23.26 4.27
C ALA A 346 19.66 24.63 3.79
N GLN A 347 19.24 25.08 2.61
CA GLN A 347 19.70 26.32 1.98
C GLN A 347 21.23 26.38 1.91
N LEU A 348 21.84 25.29 1.44
CA LEU A 348 23.28 25.13 1.36
C LEU A 348 23.88 26.18 0.40
N ASN A 349 24.88 26.91 0.89
CA ASN A 349 25.56 27.98 0.19
C ASN A 349 27.06 27.69 0.03
N ALA A 350 27.70 28.47 -0.84
CA ALA A 350 29.14 28.38 -1.09
C ALA A 350 29.94 28.52 0.22
N GLY A 351 30.97 27.70 0.38
CA GLY A 351 31.86 27.71 1.55
C GLY A 351 31.33 26.96 2.78
N GLN A 352 30.03 26.63 2.83
CA GLN A 352 29.48 25.79 3.90
C GLN A 352 29.97 24.34 3.79
N THR A 353 30.00 23.63 4.91
CA THR A 353 30.42 22.24 5.00
C THR A 353 29.21 21.32 5.22
N VAL A 354 29.03 20.33 4.35
CA VAL A 354 28.00 19.30 4.49
C VAL A 354 28.63 17.93 4.78
N LEU A 355 28.06 17.21 5.74
CA LEU A 355 28.31 15.79 5.98
C LEU A 355 27.19 14.97 5.32
N VAL A 356 27.55 14.14 4.34
CA VAL A 356 26.63 13.22 3.66
C VAL A 356 26.87 11.79 4.15
N HIS A 357 25.93 11.24 4.91
CA HIS A 357 25.98 9.84 5.25
C HIS A 357 25.56 8.95 4.06
N GLY A 358 26.18 7.79 3.93
CA GLY A 358 25.85 6.85 2.85
C GLY A 358 26.16 7.40 1.45
N GLY A 359 27.27 8.14 1.31
CA GLY A 359 27.61 8.91 0.11
C GLY A 359 27.70 8.10 -1.19
N SER A 360 27.93 6.78 -1.11
CA SER A 360 27.99 5.91 -2.29
C SER A 360 26.62 5.43 -2.79
N GLY A 361 25.56 5.62 -2.01
CA GLY A 361 24.21 5.17 -2.34
C GLY A 361 23.49 6.10 -3.33
N GLY A 362 22.23 5.78 -3.63
CA GLY A 362 21.39 6.52 -4.57
C GLY A 362 21.36 8.02 -4.26
N VAL A 363 20.79 8.42 -3.11
CA VAL A 363 20.69 9.84 -2.73
C VAL A 363 22.07 10.46 -2.48
N GLY A 364 22.93 9.78 -1.73
CA GLY A 364 24.25 10.28 -1.35
C GLY A 364 25.12 10.68 -2.55
N SER A 365 25.07 9.90 -3.63
CA SER A 365 25.88 10.16 -4.83
C SER A 365 25.45 11.42 -5.59
N PHE A 366 24.16 11.76 -5.57
CA PHE A 366 23.65 13.03 -6.10
C PHE A 366 23.93 14.17 -5.12
N ALA A 367 23.74 13.96 -3.82
CA ALA A 367 23.96 14.97 -2.78
C ALA A 367 25.39 15.52 -2.78
N ILE A 368 26.40 14.66 -2.92
CA ILE A 368 27.79 15.09 -3.05
C ILE A 368 27.95 16.03 -4.24
N GLN A 369 27.49 15.63 -5.42
CA GLN A 369 27.68 16.39 -6.65
C GLN A 369 26.88 17.72 -6.65
N ILE A 370 25.65 17.72 -6.13
CA ILE A 370 24.84 18.92 -5.94
C ILE A 370 25.53 19.90 -4.98
N ALA A 371 26.03 19.41 -3.85
CA ALA A 371 26.79 20.24 -2.91
C ALA A 371 28.04 20.85 -3.56
N LYS A 372 28.78 20.08 -4.36
CA LYS A 372 29.94 20.60 -5.12
C LYS A 372 29.56 21.62 -6.18
N ALA A 373 28.45 21.41 -6.91
CA ALA A 373 27.93 22.39 -7.86
C ALA A 373 27.59 23.73 -7.16
N ARG A 374 27.22 23.67 -5.87
CA ARG A 374 26.97 24.85 -5.02
C ARG A 374 28.21 25.39 -4.30
N ARG A 375 29.40 24.87 -4.61
CA ARG A 375 30.70 25.28 -4.02
C ARG A 375 30.78 25.06 -2.51
N ALA A 376 30.07 24.06 -2.00
CA ALA A 376 30.21 23.60 -0.62
C ALA A 376 31.43 22.68 -0.45
N LYS A 377 31.90 22.56 0.79
CA LYS A 377 32.84 21.52 1.23
C LYS A 377 32.03 20.28 1.60
N VAL A 378 32.45 19.12 1.12
CA VAL A 378 31.71 17.87 1.26
C VAL A 378 32.55 16.86 2.02
N ILE A 379 32.03 16.44 3.16
CA ILE A 379 32.47 15.26 3.88
C ILE A 379 31.45 14.15 3.58
N ALA A 380 31.89 12.96 3.23
CA ALA A 380 30.99 11.86 2.95
C ALA A 380 31.44 10.55 3.60
N THR A 381 30.49 9.76 4.09
CA THR A 381 30.78 8.44 4.68
C THR A 381 30.40 7.32 3.72
N ALA A 382 31.26 6.31 3.61
CA ALA A 382 30.97 5.03 2.95
C ALA A 382 31.93 3.95 3.48
N SER A 383 31.77 2.71 3.04
CA SER A 383 32.69 1.61 3.39
C SER A 383 34.04 1.76 2.68
N THR A 384 35.03 0.96 3.08
CA THR A 384 36.38 0.95 2.49
C THR A 384 36.37 0.88 0.96
N ALA A 385 35.57 -0.02 0.38
CA ALA A 385 35.51 -0.23 -1.06
C ALA A 385 34.97 0.98 -1.86
N ASN A 386 34.42 1.98 -1.19
CA ASN A 386 33.79 3.14 -1.81
C ASN A 386 34.56 4.45 -1.61
N GLN A 387 35.70 4.45 -0.92
CA GLN A 387 36.43 5.69 -0.61
C GLN A 387 36.87 6.44 -1.87
N ASP A 388 37.44 5.75 -2.86
CA ASP A 388 37.86 6.39 -4.12
C ASP A 388 36.66 6.86 -4.94
N PHE A 389 35.55 6.13 -4.87
CA PHE A 389 34.31 6.53 -5.52
C PHE A 389 33.76 7.82 -4.93
N LEU A 390 33.79 8.00 -3.61
CA LEU A 390 33.38 9.28 -2.99
C LEU A 390 34.25 10.45 -3.47
N ARG A 391 35.58 10.25 -3.57
CA ARG A 391 36.50 11.29 -4.09
C ARG A 391 36.20 11.62 -5.54
N GLN A 392 35.94 10.61 -6.37
CA GLN A 392 35.55 10.81 -7.78
C GLN A 392 34.24 11.59 -7.93
N LEU A 393 33.30 11.44 -7.00
CA LEU A 393 32.07 12.24 -6.96
C LEU A 393 32.30 13.68 -6.47
N GLY A 394 33.47 13.96 -5.89
CA GLY A 394 33.88 15.29 -5.45
C GLY A 394 33.86 15.49 -3.93
N ALA A 395 33.75 14.43 -3.12
CA ALA A 395 33.92 14.56 -1.67
C ALA A 395 35.34 15.07 -1.36
N ASP A 396 35.43 16.16 -0.60
CA ASP A 396 36.72 16.71 -0.14
C ASP A 396 37.33 15.82 0.94
N THR A 397 36.47 15.23 1.80
CA THR A 397 36.87 14.27 2.81
C THR A 397 35.99 13.02 2.71
N ALA A 398 36.60 11.88 2.35
CA ALA A 398 35.96 10.57 2.38
C ALA A 398 36.28 9.88 3.72
N ILE A 399 35.24 9.47 4.46
CA ILE A 399 35.36 8.78 5.74
C ILE A 399 34.96 7.32 5.56
N ASP A 400 35.88 6.42 5.91
CA ASP A 400 35.63 5.00 6.04
C ASP A 400 35.03 4.67 7.41
N TYR A 401 33.70 4.52 7.47
CA TYR A 401 32.99 4.31 8.74
C TYR A 401 33.33 2.96 9.39
N THR A 402 33.94 2.02 8.65
CA THR A 402 34.34 0.72 9.22
C THR A 402 35.69 0.79 9.94
N LYS A 403 36.43 1.89 9.80
CA LYS A 403 37.78 2.05 10.35
C LYS A 403 37.88 3.18 11.37
N GLN A 404 37.02 4.19 11.26
CA GLN A 404 37.03 5.33 12.17
C GLN A 404 35.62 5.86 12.37
N LYS A 405 35.43 6.52 13.51
CA LYS A 405 34.19 7.23 13.83
C LYS A 405 34.13 8.51 13.01
N PHE A 406 32.99 8.78 12.36
CA PHE A 406 32.88 9.98 11.54
C PHE A 406 32.97 11.25 12.39
N GLU A 407 32.48 11.23 13.62
CA GLU A 407 32.49 12.38 14.51
C GLU A 407 33.89 12.74 14.99
N ASP A 408 34.89 11.88 14.86
CA ASP A 408 36.28 12.23 15.18
C ASP A 408 36.90 13.10 14.07
N VAL A 409 36.31 13.09 12.87
CA VAL A 409 36.78 13.80 11.67
C VAL A 409 35.86 14.97 11.30
N ALA A 410 34.57 14.72 11.20
CA ALA A 410 33.56 15.73 10.88
C ALA A 410 33.22 16.52 12.15
N LYS A 411 33.62 17.80 12.18
CA LYS A 411 33.33 18.74 13.28
C LYS A 411 32.82 20.04 12.71
N ASN A 412 31.90 20.68 13.43
CA ASN A 412 31.35 22.01 13.10
C ASN A 412 30.79 22.10 11.67
N VAL A 413 30.10 21.06 11.20
CA VAL A 413 29.47 21.08 9.87
C VAL A 413 28.21 21.94 9.87
N ASP A 414 27.92 22.59 8.75
CA ASP A 414 26.70 23.39 8.55
C ASP A 414 25.46 22.51 8.40
N VAL A 415 25.61 21.40 7.68
CA VAL A 415 24.52 20.52 7.27
C VAL A 415 24.93 19.07 7.46
N VAL A 416 24.04 18.25 8.01
CA VAL A 416 24.11 16.79 7.90
C VAL A 416 22.95 16.31 7.04
N LEU A 417 23.24 15.54 6.00
CA LEU A 417 22.26 14.73 5.29
C LEU A 417 22.35 13.30 5.80
N ASP A 418 21.32 12.88 6.54
CA ASP A 418 21.24 11.56 7.14
C ASP A 418 20.31 10.63 6.34
N SER A 419 20.89 9.59 5.74
CA SER A 419 20.16 8.52 5.08
C SER A 419 20.28 7.17 5.82
N ILE A 420 20.79 7.17 7.06
CA ILE A 420 21.15 5.95 7.80
C ILE A 420 20.29 5.81 9.06
N GLY A 421 20.04 6.90 9.80
CA GLY A 421 19.26 6.89 11.02
C GLY A 421 19.99 6.23 12.19
N GLY A 422 19.22 5.79 13.19
CA GLY A 422 19.72 5.06 14.37
C GLY A 422 20.87 5.77 15.08
N ASP A 423 21.92 5.01 15.42
CA ASP A 423 23.11 5.52 16.11
C ASP A 423 23.88 6.56 15.28
N THR A 424 23.83 6.47 13.95
CA THR A 424 24.49 7.44 13.06
C THR A 424 23.85 8.82 13.22
N LEU A 425 22.50 8.87 13.20
CA LEU A 425 21.76 10.11 13.47
C LEU A 425 22.01 10.61 14.90
N ALA A 426 21.99 9.72 15.90
CA ALA A 426 22.22 10.11 17.30
C ALA A 426 23.60 10.75 17.51
N ARG A 427 24.63 10.25 16.83
CA ARG A 427 26.00 10.81 16.91
C ARG A 427 26.16 12.06 16.05
N SER A 428 25.26 12.30 15.10
CA SER A 428 25.32 13.46 14.21
C SER A 428 24.97 14.77 14.91
N TYR A 429 24.17 14.76 15.98
CA TYR A 429 23.81 16.00 16.70
C TYR A 429 25.04 16.76 17.20
N GLY A 430 26.06 16.04 17.69
CA GLY A 430 27.28 16.63 18.25
C GLY A 430 28.28 17.16 17.23
N VAL A 431 28.09 16.89 15.93
CA VAL A 431 29.02 17.37 14.89
C VAL A 431 28.52 18.62 14.15
N VAL A 432 27.23 18.92 14.27
CA VAL A 432 26.61 20.09 13.62
C VAL A 432 26.95 21.35 14.41
N LYS A 433 27.40 22.38 13.71
CA LYS A 433 27.65 23.69 14.34
C LYS A 433 26.34 24.28 14.87
N LYS A 434 26.41 25.11 15.92
CA LYS A 434 25.25 25.87 16.43
C LYS A 434 24.56 26.64 15.28
N GLY A 435 23.25 26.52 15.17
CA GLY A 435 22.42 27.08 14.10
C GLY A 435 22.41 26.28 12.78
N GLY A 436 23.25 25.25 12.65
CA GLY A 436 23.24 24.31 11.54
C GLY A 436 22.00 23.41 11.52
N ILE A 437 21.94 22.48 10.57
CA ILE A 437 20.76 21.63 10.36
C ILE A 437 21.11 20.17 10.10
N ILE A 438 20.29 19.27 10.65
CA ILE A 438 20.20 17.88 10.22
C ILE A 438 18.94 17.68 9.37
N VAL A 439 19.12 17.21 8.14
CA VAL A 439 18.03 16.73 7.29
C VAL A 439 18.11 15.22 7.24
N SER A 440 17.15 14.52 7.86
CA SER A 440 17.09 13.06 7.85
C SER A 440 16.03 12.56 6.90
N LEU A 441 16.35 11.52 6.13
CA LEU A 441 15.48 10.90 5.14
C LEU A 441 14.75 9.66 5.69
N VAL A 442 15.18 9.18 6.86
CA VAL A 442 14.78 7.86 7.38
C VAL A 442 14.25 7.91 8.80
N ALA A 443 14.45 9.01 9.52
CA ALA A 443 14.00 9.17 10.89
C ALA A 443 13.66 10.63 11.21
N ARG A 444 12.83 10.83 12.23
CA ARG A 444 12.58 12.17 12.79
C ARG A 444 13.69 12.53 13.80
N PRO A 445 14.44 13.62 13.59
CA PRO A 445 15.37 14.12 14.59
C PRO A 445 14.64 14.42 15.92
N LYS A 446 15.30 14.15 17.05
CA LYS A 446 14.72 14.33 18.39
C LYS A 446 14.82 15.78 18.82
N GLU A 447 13.68 16.41 19.10
CA GLU A 447 13.62 17.83 19.50
C GLU A 447 14.56 18.15 20.67
N SER A 448 14.58 17.30 21.71
CA SER A 448 15.45 17.48 22.87
C SER A 448 16.95 17.51 22.53
N GLU A 449 17.38 16.76 21.51
CA GLU A 449 18.79 16.77 21.06
C GLU A 449 19.07 17.99 20.17
N LEU A 450 18.09 18.44 19.38
CA LEU A 450 18.20 19.66 18.59
C LEU A 450 18.37 20.89 19.48
N GLU A 451 17.52 21.03 20.51
CA GLU A 451 17.58 22.09 21.51
C GLU A 451 18.91 22.08 22.28
N LYS A 452 19.30 20.89 22.78
CA LYS A 452 20.56 20.71 23.53
C LYS A 452 21.79 21.15 22.75
N HIS A 453 21.84 20.92 21.44
CA HIS A 453 22.96 21.33 20.59
C HIS A 453 22.75 22.70 19.93
N GLY A 454 21.57 23.32 20.08
CA GLY A 454 21.21 24.59 19.46
C GLY A 454 21.21 24.53 17.93
N ILE A 455 20.67 23.45 17.37
CA ILE A 455 20.62 23.17 15.92
C ILE A 455 19.18 22.94 15.45
N ARG A 456 18.99 22.96 14.13
CA ARG A 456 17.70 22.65 13.49
C ARG A 456 17.68 21.20 13.03
N GLY A 457 16.49 20.62 12.89
CA GLY A 457 16.34 19.26 12.39
C GLY A 457 14.99 19.03 11.73
N ILE A 458 14.97 18.24 10.66
CA ILE A 458 13.75 17.89 9.94
C ILE A 458 13.83 16.47 9.37
N ALA A 459 12.70 15.77 9.39
CA ALA A 459 12.48 14.58 8.58
C ALA A 459 11.94 15.01 7.21
N LEU A 460 12.69 14.77 6.14
CA LEU A 460 12.28 15.16 4.80
C LEU A 460 11.44 14.06 4.16
N ASN A 461 10.27 14.43 3.64
CA ASN A 461 9.56 13.66 2.62
C ASN A 461 9.73 14.41 1.30
N VAL A 462 10.23 13.72 0.28
CA VAL A 462 10.41 14.29 -1.05
C VAL A 462 9.05 14.39 -1.75
N GLU A 463 8.82 15.48 -2.45
CA GLU A 463 7.61 15.72 -3.25
C GLU A 463 7.97 15.87 -4.74
N PRO A 464 7.08 15.49 -5.68
CA PRO A 464 7.32 15.74 -7.10
C PRO A 464 7.36 17.24 -7.42
N ASN A 465 8.38 17.65 -8.19
CA ASN A 465 8.50 19.00 -8.73
C ASN A 465 9.21 19.00 -10.10
N SER A 466 8.48 19.34 -11.16
CA SER A 466 8.98 19.38 -12.53
C SER A 466 10.10 20.40 -12.76
N GLU A 467 10.07 21.52 -12.04
CA GLU A 467 11.04 22.61 -12.24
C GLU A 467 12.40 22.24 -11.64
N GLU A 468 12.38 21.69 -10.42
CA GLU A 468 13.58 21.13 -9.77
C GLU A 468 14.17 19.98 -10.61
N LEU A 469 13.31 19.09 -11.12
CA LEU A 469 13.74 17.97 -11.95
C LEU A 469 14.38 18.45 -13.27
N ALA A 470 13.85 19.52 -13.87
CA ALA A 470 14.43 20.15 -15.05
C ALA A 470 15.79 20.81 -14.74
N GLU A 471 15.94 21.49 -13.61
CA GLU A 471 17.21 22.10 -13.19
C GLU A 471 18.29 21.03 -12.93
N ILE A 472 17.92 19.94 -12.26
CA ILE A 472 18.78 18.76 -12.11
C ILE A 472 19.20 18.22 -13.49
N GLY A 473 18.24 18.14 -14.43
CA GLY A 473 18.52 17.75 -15.81
C GLY A 473 19.55 18.65 -16.49
N ASN A 474 19.45 19.96 -16.29
CA ASN A 474 20.43 20.94 -16.80
C ASN A 474 21.82 20.74 -16.18
N LEU A 475 21.92 20.43 -14.88
CA LEU A 475 23.20 20.12 -14.25
C LEU A 475 23.84 18.85 -14.83
N ILE A 476 23.03 17.86 -15.18
CA ILE A 476 23.49 16.62 -15.83
C ILE A 476 24.01 16.92 -17.23
N ASP A 477 23.25 17.64 -18.07
CA ASP A 477 23.67 17.99 -19.43
C ASP A 477 24.95 18.86 -19.44
N ASN A 478 25.12 19.70 -18.42
CA ASN A 478 26.35 20.48 -18.19
C ASN A 478 27.48 19.69 -17.50
N LYS A 479 27.35 18.37 -17.39
CA LYS A 479 28.35 17.44 -16.82
C LYS A 479 28.75 17.77 -15.38
N LYS A 480 27.88 18.47 -14.63
CA LYS A 480 28.07 18.74 -13.20
C LYS A 480 27.61 17.59 -12.32
N ILE A 481 26.73 16.74 -12.83
CA ILE A 481 26.25 15.53 -12.17
C ILE A 481 26.43 14.35 -13.12
N LYS A 482 27.09 13.31 -12.63
CA LYS A 482 27.21 11.99 -13.26
C LYS A 482 26.25 11.02 -12.61
N VAL A 483 25.38 10.42 -13.42
CA VAL A 483 24.41 9.41 -12.98
C VAL A 483 25.07 8.03 -12.92
N ILE A 484 24.87 7.32 -11.81
CA ILE A 484 25.49 6.03 -11.53
C ILE A 484 24.42 4.94 -11.44
N VAL A 485 24.35 4.11 -12.48
CA VAL A 485 23.52 2.89 -12.51
C VAL A 485 24.43 1.70 -12.31
N SER A 486 24.27 0.98 -11.20
CA SER A 486 25.12 -0.18 -10.89
C SER A 486 24.59 -1.49 -11.45
N GLN A 487 23.27 -1.65 -11.49
CA GLN A 487 22.65 -2.90 -11.97
C GLN A 487 21.39 -2.61 -12.76
N ARG A 488 21.09 -3.55 -13.67
CA ARG A 488 19.94 -3.49 -14.55
C ARG A 488 19.27 -4.86 -14.56
N PHE A 489 17.97 -4.89 -14.35
CA PHE A 489 17.16 -6.11 -14.42
C PHE A 489 16.04 -5.91 -15.45
N PRO A 490 15.56 -6.94 -16.14
CA PRO A 490 14.31 -6.82 -16.88
C PRO A 490 13.14 -6.61 -15.90
N LEU A 491 12.04 -6.00 -16.36
CA LEU A 491 10.83 -5.76 -15.54
C LEU A 491 10.32 -7.04 -14.87
N SER A 492 10.38 -8.18 -15.56
CA SER A 492 9.99 -9.49 -15.04
C SER A 492 10.82 -9.97 -13.84
N GLU A 493 11.99 -9.37 -13.59
CA GLU A 493 12.88 -9.68 -12.46
C GLU A 493 12.81 -8.63 -11.34
N ALA A 494 11.72 -7.87 -11.24
CA ALA A 494 11.53 -6.86 -10.19
C ALA A 494 11.69 -7.38 -8.76
N ILE A 495 11.42 -8.67 -8.52
CA ILE A 495 11.68 -9.34 -7.23
C ILE A 495 13.17 -9.25 -6.88
N LYS A 496 14.05 -9.74 -7.77
CA LYS A 496 15.51 -9.71 -7.59
C LYS A 496 16.03 -8.29 -7.39
N ALA A 497 15.49 -7.34 -8.16
CA ALA A 497 15.87 -5.95 -8.05
C ALA A 497 15.51 -5.35 -6.68
N GLN A 498 14.30 -5.64 -6.15
CA GLN A 498 13.90 -5.17 -4.81
C GLN A 498 14.66 -5.89 -3.68
N GLU A 499 14.98 -7.17 -3.83
CA GLU A 499 15.85 -7.90 -2.89
C GLU A 499 17.24 -7.27 -2.84
N GLN A 500 17.84 -6.97 -4.00
CA GLN A 500 19.14 -6.33 -4.07
C GLN A 500 19.13 -4.93 -3.44
N VAL A 501 18.11 -4.11 -3.71
CA VAL A 501 17.97 -2.78 -3.09
C VAL A 501 17.83 -2.90 -1.56
N ALA A 502 17.11 -3.90 -1.07
CA ALA A 502 16.88 -4.13 0.36
C ALA A 502 18.17 -4.45 1.15
N THR A 503 19.25 -4.88 0.49
CA THR A 503 20.55 -5.08 1.14
C THR A 503 21.17 -3.78 1.67
N GLY A 504 20.77 -2.62 1.15
CA GLY A 504 21.39 -1.33 1.48
C GLY A 504 22.82 -1.14 0.96
N HIS A 505 23.37 -2.12 0.24
CA HIS A 505 24.78 -2.12 -0.22
C HIS A 505 24.94 -1.81 -1.71
N THR A 506 24.00 -1.06 -2.28
CA THR A 506 24.04 -0.66 -3.69
C THR A 506 24.90 0.60 -3.88
N ARG A 507 25.83 0.57 -4.84
CA ARG A 507 26.49 1.78 -5.35
C ARG A 507 25.56 2.46 -6.36
N GLY A 508 25.15 3.70 -6.12
CA GLY A 508 24.22 4.40 -7.01
C GLY A 508 22.83 3.72 -7.08
N LYS A 509 22.32 3.51 -8.30
CA LYS A 509 20.93 3.08 -8.55
C LYS A 509 20.80 1.75 -9.29
N ILE A 510 19.70 1.07 -9.00
CA ILE A 510 19.21 -0.12 -9.71
C ILE A 510 18.03 0.31 -10.58
N VAL A 511 17.98 -0.23 -11.80
CA VAL A 511 16.98 0.14 -12.81
C VAL A 511 16.38 -1.12 -13.43
N LEU A 512 15.06 -1.10 -13.65
CA LEU A 512 14.33 -2.06 -14.44
C LEU A 512 14.30 -1.59 -15.90
N LYS A 513 14.66 -2.46 -16.84
CA LYS A 513 14.39 -2.29 -18.26
C LYS A 513 12.96 -2.77 -18.54
N VAL A 514 12.13 -1.88 -19.03
CA VAL A 514 10.69 -2.11 -19.22
C VAL A 514 10.37 -2.38 -20.69
N GLY A 515 10.85 -1.50 -21.58
CA GLY A 515 10.59 -1.61 -23.01
C GLY A 515 11.80 -1.18 -23.83
N ASP A 516 11.70 -1.33 -25.14
CA ASP A 516 12.75 -0.94 -26.06
C ASP A 516 12.83 0.57 -26.26
N GLU A 517 14.05 1.05 -26.49
CA GLU A 517 14.29 2.43 -26.87
C GLU A 517 13.67 2.71 -28.26
N PRO A 518 13.00 3.85 -28.47
CA PRO A 518 12.54 4.25 -29.79
C PRO A 518 13.75 4.35 -30.74
N LYS A 519 13.56 3.88 -31.98
CA LYS A 519 14.59 3.91 -33.03
C LYS A 519 14.91 5.32 -33.50
#